data_AF-A0A7X8KQK1-F1
#
_entry.id   AF-A0A7X8KQK1-F1
#
_cell.length_a   1.000
_cell.length_b   1.000
_cell.length_c   1.000
_cell.angle_alpha   90.00
_cell.angle_beta   90.00
_cell.angle_gamma   90.00
#
_symmetry.space_group_name_H-M   'P 1'
#
loop_
_entity.id
_entity.type
_entity.pdbx_description
1 polymer ?
#
loop_
_entity_poly.entity_id
_entity_poly.type
_entity_poly.pdbx_seq_one_letter_code
_entity_poly.pdbx_strand_id
1 'polypeptide(L)'
;MNNLSVYRYKNQIILYAIGVFFLCELISLLFLKFNVHFLYGLLLGTAIAIVNFNLLYFASRLLCKVRQGEFYLGFLVSIVRLLIYGFAFYTAIKIDYIAAFATALGFLTIKISIYFFNIRQMIRNRIPKTK
;
A
#
# COMPACT_ATOMS: atom_id res chain seq x y z
N MET A 1 11.98 11.57 16.75
CA MET A 1 12.20 10.67 15.59
C MET A 1 12.74 11.52 14.43
N ASN A 2 13.97 11.29 13.96
CA ASN A 2 14.58 12.12 12.91
C ASN A 2 13.76 12.05 11.61
N ASN A 3 13.33 13.18 11.07
CA ASN A 3 12.51 13.21 9.84
C ASN A 3 13.15 12.38 8.70
N LEU A 4 14.49 12.41 8.60
CA LEU A 4 15.25 11.69 7.58
C LEU A 4 15.05 10.16 7.57
N SER A 5 14.97 9.51 8.75
CA SER A 5 14.81 8.05 8.81
C SER A 5 13.41 7.62 8.35
N VAL A 6 12.42 8.49 8.57
CA VAL A 6 11.03 8.20 8.24
C VAL A 6 10.76 8.37 6.74
N TYR A 7 11.37 9.36 6.10
CA TYR A 7 11.36 9.48 4.63
C TYR A 7 12.02 8.28 3.96
N ARG A 8 13.13 7.77 4.49
CA ARG A 8 13.80 6.56 3.96
C ARG A 8 12.92 5.31 4.08
N TYR A 9 12.25 5.12 5.23
CA TYR A 9 11.30 4.02 5.43
C TYR A 9 10.15 4.07 4.42
N LYS A 10 9.56 5.26 4.24
CA LYS A 10 8.47 5.48 3.28
C LYS A 10 8.90 5.13 1.85
N ASN A 11 10.06 5.63 1.43
CA ASN A 11 10.56 5.40 0.07
C ASN A 11 10.84 3.92 -0.19
N GLN A 12 11.37 3.19 0.80
CA GLN A 12 11.60 1.76 0.67
C GLN A 12 10.30 0.99 0.47
N ILE A 13 9.24 1.28 1.25
CA ILE A 13 7.95 0.60 1.10
C ILE A 13 7.32 0.89 -0.27
N ILE A 14 7.39 2.13 -0.75
CA ILE A 14 6.91 2.48 -2.09
C ILE A 14 7.68 1.69 -3.17
N LEU A 15 9.00 1.58 -3.01
CA LEU A 15 9.84 0.82 -3.94
C LEU A 15 9.49 -0.69 -3.94
N TYR A 16 9.21 -1.28 -2.76
CA TYR A 16 8.70 -2.65 -2.69
C TYR A 16 7.31 -2.78 -3.33
N ALA A 17 6.42 -1.80 -3.14
CA ALA A 17 5.09 -1.81 -3.74
C ALA A 17 5.17 -1.79 -5.28
N ILE A 18 6.09 -1.00 -5.83
CA ILE A 18 6.40 -1.00 -7.27
C ILE A 18 6.95 -2.37 -7.70
N GLY A 19 7.83 -2.97 -6.91
CA GLY A 19 8.33 -4.34 -7.18
C GLY A 19 7.22 -5.38 -7.20
N VAL A 20 6.29 -5.34 -6.24
CA VAL A 20 5.13 -6.24 -6.18
C VAL A 20 4.17 -5.97 -7.35
N PHE A 21 3.99 -4.71 -7.74
CA PHE A 21 3.22 -4.34 -8.93
C PHE A 21 3.77 -5.03 -10.19
N PHE A 22 5.08 -4.91 -10.45
CA PHE A 22 5.72 -5.57 -11.59
C PHE A 22 5.62 -7.09 -11.51
N LEU A 23 5.73 -7.67 -10.31
CA LEU A 23 5.57 -9.11 -10.12
C LEU A 23 4.13 -9.56 -10.46
N CYS A 24 3.13 -8.84 -9.98
CA CYS A 24 1.72 -9.12 -10.28
C CYS A 24 1.42 -8.98 -11.78
N GLU A 25 1.98 -7.96 -12.43
CA GLU A 25 1.84 -7.77 -13.88
C GLU A 25 2.49 -8.92 -14.66
N LEU A 26 3.70 -9.35 -14.27
CA LEU A 26 4.41 -10.44 -14.92
C LEU A 26 3.68 -11.78 -14.77
N ILE A 27 3.08 -12.04 -13.61
CA ILE A 27 2.22 -13.21 -13.38
C ILE A 27 0.97 -13.11 -14.26
N SER A 28 0.32 -11.93 -14.31
CA SER A 28 -0.87 -11.73 -15.13
C SER A 28 -0.58 -11.96 -16.62
N LEU A 29 0.57 -11.53 -17.11
CA LEU A 29 1.00 -11.71 -18.49
C LEU A 29 1.11 -13.20 -18.87
N LEU A 30 1.50 -14.06 -17.93
CA LEU A 30 1.58 -15.51 -18.11
C LEU A 30 0.19 -16.18 -18.19
N PHE A 31 -0.79 -15.70 -17.41
CA PHE A 31 -2.13 -16.33 -17.29
C PHE A 31 -3.19 -15.71 -18.20
N LEU A 32 -3.28 -14.38 -18.24
CA LEU A 32 -4.36 -13.61 -18.86
C LEU A 32 -3.96 -13.01 -20.22
N LYS A 33 -2.71 -13.18 -20.64
CA LYS A 33 -2.06 -12.44 -21.75
C LYS A 33 -2.07 -10.93 -21.48
N PHE A 34 -1.57 -10.13 -22.42
CA PHE A 34 -1.53 -8.67 -22.27
C PHE A 34 -2.95 -8.09 -22.31
N ASN A 35 -3.51 -7.77 -21.14
CA ASN A 35 -4.85 -7.16 -21.01
C ASN A 35 -4.75 -5.78 -20.36
N VAL A 36 -5.06 -4.76 -21.16
CA VAL A 36 -4.97 -3.34 -20.77
C VAL A 36 -5.90 -3.00 -19.60
N HIS A 37 -7.05 -3.67 -19.50
CA HIS A 37 -8.00 -3.47 -18.40
C HIS A 37 -7.44 -3.97 -17.06
N PHE A 38 -6.70 -5.08 -17.08
CA PHE A 38 -6.04 -5.60 -15.88
C PHE A 38 -4.94 -4.65 -15.40
N LEU A 39 -4.07 -4.20 -16.32
CA LEU A 39 -3.01 -3.24 -16.01
C LEU A 39 -3.60 -1.94 -15.42
N TYR A 40 -4.68 -1.42 -15.99
CA TYR A 40 -5.33 -0.21 -15.50
C TYR A 40 -5.89 -0.39 -14.09
N GLY A 41 -6.59 -1.51 -13.84
CA GLY A 41 -7.10 -1.84 -12.50
C GLY A 41 -5.98 -2.01 -11.47
N LEU A 42 -4.91 -2.71 -11.84
CA LEU A 42 -3.75 -2.90 -10.96
C LEU A 42 -3.06 -1.56 -10.65
N LEU A 43 -2.88 -0.70 -11.65
CA LEU A 43 -2.24 0.61 -11.49
C LEU A 43 -3.10 1.53 -10.62
N LEU A 44 -4.42 1.57 -10.86
CA LEU A 44 -5.35 2.35 -10.06
C LEU A 44 -5.38 1.85 -8.60
N GLY A 45 -5.44 0.53 -8.40
CA GLY A 45 -5.42 -0.07 -7.07
C GLY A 45 -4.13 0.20 -6.30
N THR A 46 -2.98 0.07 -6.96
CA THR A 46 -1.67 0.36 -6.35
C THR A 46 -1.46 1.85 -6.07
N ALA A 47 -1.82 2.74 -7.01
CA ALA A 47 -1.74 4.18 -6.81
C ALA A 47 -2.57 4.62 -5.59
N ILE A 48 -3.80 4.10 -5.49
CA ILE A 48 -4.70 4.43 -4.39
C ILE A 48 -4.20 3.82 -3.08
N ALA A 49 -3.64 2.62 -3.11
CA ALA A 49 -2.96 2.07 -1.95
C ALA A 49 -1.84 3.02 -1.47
N ILE A 50 -1.00 3.57 -2.38
CA ILE A 50 0.12 4.47 -2.03
C ILE A 50 -0.41 5.74 -1.37
N VAL A 51 -1.47 6.34 -1.92
CA VAL A 51 -2.14 7.49 -1.32
C VAL A 51 -2.64 7.14 0.08
N ASN A 52 -3.28 5.98 0.23
CA ASN A 52 -3.82 5.50 1.49
C ASN A 52 -2.71 5.26 2.54
N PHE A 53 -1.55 4.77 2.11
CA PHE A 53 -0.37 4.60 2.96
C PHE A 53 0.21 5.94 3.42
N ASN A 54 0.30 6.94 2.52
CA ASN A 54 0.71 8.30 2.91
C ASN A 54 -0.28 8.91 3.92
N LEU A 55 -1.57 8.68 3.73
CA LEU A 55 -2.61 9.17 4.64
C LEU A 55 -2.50 8.50 6.02
N LEU A 56 -2.27 7.19 6.07
CA LEU A 56 -2.00 6.45 7.30
C LEU A 56 -0.75 6.97 8.02
N TYR A 57 0.31 7.27 7.28
CA TYR A 57 1.52 7.86 7.82
C TYR A 57 1.27 9.25 8.42
N PHE A 58 0.48 10.08 7.75
CA PHE A 58 0.10 11.39 8.28
C PHE A 58 -0.76 11.25 9.54
N ALA A 59 -1.72 10.32 9.52
CA ALA A 59 -2.59 10.01 10.66
C ALA A 59 -1.78 9.58 11.89
N SER A 60 -0.81 8.68 11.72
CA SER A 60 0.00 8.19 12.83
C SER A 60 0.87 9.30 13.43
N ARG A 61 1.41 10.22 12.62
CA ARG A 61 2.13 11.39 13.13
C ARG A 61 1.23 12.35 13.91
N LEU A 62 0.00 12.57 13.44
CA LEU A 62 -1.00 13.39 14.13
C LEU A 62 -1.36 12.76 15.48
N LEU A 63 -1.70 11.47 15.47
CA LEU A 63 -2.06 10.72 16.67
C LEU A 63 -0.92 10.65 17.69
N CYS A 64 0.35 10.59 17.26
CA CYS A 64 1.50 10.65 18.17
C CYS A 64 1.76 12.06 18.75
N LYS A 65 1.29 13.12 18.09
CA LYS A 65 1.43 14.50 18.59
C LYS A 65 0.28 14.90 19.52
N VAL A 66 -0.89 14.30 19.35
CA VAL A 66 -2.08 14.60 20.15
C VAL A 66 -2.10 13.68 21.38
N ARG A 67 -2.23 14.28 22.56
CA ARG A 67 -2.30 13.58 23.85
C ARG A 67 -3.62 12.79 23.95
N GLN A 68 -3.63 11.70 24.71
CA GLN A 68 -4.77 10.78 24.90
C GLN A 68 -6.11 11.54 25.02
N GLY A 69 -6.99 11.44 24.01
CA GLY A 69 -8.30 12.09 24.00
C GLY A 69 -8.98 12.18 22.63
N GLU A 70 -8.22 12.35 21.53
CA GLU A 70 -8.81 12.55 20.20
C GLU A 70 -8.97 11.27 19.38
N PHE A 71 -9.68 10.28 19.96
CA PHE A 71 -10.08 9.06 19.26
C PHE A 71 -10.87 9.38 17.96
N TYR A 72 -11.59 10.50 17.98
CA TYR A 72 -12.37 11.00 16.85
C TYR A 72 -11.53 11.28 15.60
N LEU A 73 -10.32 11.83 15.73
CA LEU A 73 -9.45 12.07 14.57
C LEU A 73 -8.99 10.77 13.92
N GLY A 74 -8.61 9.77 14.72
CA GLY A 74 -8.22 8.45 14.21
C GLY A 74 -9.38 7.74 13.49
N PHE A 75 -10.58 7.88 14.03
CA PHE A 75 -11.80 7.35 13.42
C PHE A 75 -12.14 8.04 12.10
N LEU A 76 -12.09 9.36 12.05
CA LEU A 76 -12.39 10.16 10.84
C LEU A 76 -11.42 9.83 9.71
N VAL A 77 -10.11 9.75 10.01
CA VAL A 77 -9.12 9.35 9.00
C VAL A 77 -9.35 7.92 8.52
N SER A 78 -9.80 7.01 9.38
CA SER A 78 -10.12 5.63 8.98
C SER A 78 -11.32 5.57 8.04
N ILE A 79 -12.35 6.39 8.26
CA ILE A 79 -13.49 6.52 7.34
C ILE A 79 -13.05 7.05 5.98
N VAL A 80 -12.25 8.12 5.96
CA VAL A 80 -11.73 8.69 4.69
C VAL A 80 -10.94 7.65 3.90
N ARG A 81 -10.10 6.85 4.58
CA ARG A 81 -9.36 5.75 3.94
C ARG A 81 -10.28 4.68 3.36
N LEU A 82 -11.38 4.36 4.03
CA LEU A 82 -12.37 3.39 3.54
C LEU A 82 -13.11 3.95 2.31
N LEU A 83 -13.50 5.22 2.33
CA LEU A 83 -14.16 5.88 1.20
C LEU A 83 -13.24 5.94 -0.03
N ILE A 84 -11.96 6.22 0.15
CA ILE A 84 -10.98 6.23 -0.95
C ILE A 84 -10.85 4.83 -1.58
N TYR A 85 -10.77 3.77 -0.78
CA TYR A 85 -10.77 2.39 -1.29
C TYR A 85 -12.09 2.01 -1.98
N GLY A 86 -13.22 2.42 -1.40
CA GLY A 86 -14.54 2.18 -1.98
C GLY A 86 -14.72 2.88 -3.32
N PHE A 87 -14.30 4.14 -3.43
CA PHE A 87 -14.37 4.91 -4.68
C PHE A 87 -13.52 4.29 -5.78
N ALA A 88 -12.28 3.93 -5.45
CA ALA A 88 -11.38 3.21 -6.35
C ALA A 88 -12.01 1.92 -6.90
N PHE A 89 -12.55 1.10 -6.01
CA PHE A 89 -13.17 -0.17 -6.38
C PHE A 89 -14.44 0.04 -7.20
N TYR A 90 -15.26 1.05 -6.87
CA TYR A 90 -16.44 1.42 -7.63
C TYR A 90 -16.10 1.84 -9.06
N THR A 91 -15.04 2.66 -9.24
CA THR A 91 -14.59 3.06 -10.59
C THR A 91 -14.09 1.85 -11.39
N ALA A 92 -13.44 0.88 -10.75
CA ALA A 92 -12.94 -0.32 -11.40
C ALA A 92 -14.07 -1.27 -11.85
N ILE A 93 -15.10 -1.47 -11.01
CA ILE A 93 -16.28 -2.28 -11.36
C ILE A 93 -17.00 -1.74 -12.59
N LYS A 94 -17.07 -0.41 -12.73
CA LYS A 94 -17.74 0.21 -13.89
C LYS A 94 -17.02 -0.04 -15.22
N ILE A 95 -15.72 -0.30 -15.19
CA ILE A 95 -14.93 -0.54 -16.40
C ILE A 95 -15.04 -2.02 -16.79
N ASP A 96 -14.63 -2.91 -15.89
CA ASP A 96 -14.65 -4.36 -16.13
C ASP A 96 -14.50 -5.14 -14.81
N TYR A 97 -15.04 -6.36 -14.75
CA TYR A 97 -14.88 -7.26 -13.62
C TYR A 97 -13.41 -7.68 -13.41
N ILE A 98 -12.66 -7.81 -14.51
CA ILE A 98 -11.22 -8.13 -14.46
C ILE A 98 -10.44 -6.95 -13.86
N ALA A 99 -10.79 -5.71 -14.22
CA ALA A 99 -10.18 -4.51 -13.66
C ALA A 99 -10.50 -4.37 -12.16
N ALA A 100 -11.71 -4.70 -11.73
CA ALA A 100 -12.08 -4.71 -10.31
C ALA A 100 -11.24 -5.72 -9.51
N PHE A 101 -11.04 -6.93 -10.04
CA PHE A 101 -10.18 -7.94 -9.40
C PHE A 101 -8.72 -7.46 -9.32
N ALA A 102 -8.19 -6.90 -10.40
CA ALA A 102 -6.86 -6.31 -10.44
C ALA A 102 -6.68 -5.17 -9.42
N THR A 103 -7.73 -4.35 -9.23
CA THR A 103 -7.74 -3.26 -8.25
C THR A 103 -7.68 -3.80 -6.82
N ALA A 104 -8.41 -4.88 -6.52
CA ALA A 104 -8.36 -5.54 -5.22
C ALA A 104 -6.98 -6.15 -4.93
N LEU A 105 -6.33 -6.77 -5.93
CA LEU A 105 -4.94 -7.20 -5.83
C LEU A 105 -4.00 -6.00 -5.59
N GLY A 106 -4.23 -4.89 -6.29
CA GLY A 106 -3.55 -3.62 -6.11
C GLY A 106 -3.57 -3.13 -4.65
N PHE A 107 -4.70 -3.23 -3.96
CA PHE A 107 -4.81 -2.87 -2.54
C PHE A 107 -3.94 -3.73 -1.61
N LEU A 108 -3.72 -5.01 -1.97
CA LEU A 108 -2.90 -5.93 -1.17
C LEU A 108 -1.40 -5.66 -1.33
N THR A 109 -0.95 -5.10 -2.45
CA THR A 109 0.48 -4.88 -2.74
C THR A 109 1.22 -4.14 -1.64
N ILE A 110 0.62 -3.10 -1.05
CA ILE A 110 1.25 -2.33 0.04
C ILE A 110 1.26 -3.10 1.35
N LYS A 111 0.19 -3.84 1.67
CA LYS A 111 0.18 -4.67 2.88
C LYS A 111 1.29 -5.72 2.81
N ILE A 112 1.43 -6.37 1.65
CA ILE A 112 2.51 -7.33 1.38
C ILE A 112 3.87 -6.65 1.50
N SER A 113 4.03 -5.45 0.93
CA SER A 113 5.29 -4.69 0.98
C SER A 113 5.70 -4.33 2.41
N ILE A 114 4.75 -3.92 3.25
CA ILE A 114 5.00 -3.63 4.68
C ILE A 114 5.39 -4.91 5.42
N TYR A 115 4.67 -6.01 5.19
CA TYR A 115 4.94 -7.28 5.87
C TYR A 115 6.32 -7.84 5.48
N PHE A 116 6.65 -7.81 4.19
CA PHE A 116 7.95 -8.23 3.67
C PHE A 116 9.09 -7.38 4.25
N PHE A 117 8.89 -6.05 4.32
CA PHE A 117 9.88 -5.17 4.94
C PHE A 117 10.09 -5.48 6.42
N ASN A 118 9.01 -5.74 7.17
CA ASN A 118 9.09 -6.05 8.59
C ASN A 118 9.76 -7.41 8.85
N ILE A 119 9.42 -8.44 8.07
CA ILE A 119 10.10 -9.75 8.11
C ILE A 119 11.59 -9.60 7.82
N ARG A 120 11.96 -8.86 6.77
CA ARG A 120 13.36 -8.64 6.40
C ARG A 120 14.14 -7.95 7.53
N GLN A 121 13.51 -6.97 8.21
CA GLN A 121 14.11 -6.33 9.38
C GLN A 121 14.27 -7.29 10.56
N MET A 122 13.27 -8.14 10.82
CA MET A 122 13.36 -9.18 11.86
C MET A 122 14.52 -10.15 11.59
N ILE A 123 14.65 -10.65 10.36
CA ILE A 123 15.74 -11.56 9.98
C ILE A 123 17.08 -10.86 10.10
N ARG A 124 17.19 -9.61 9.61
CA ARG A 124 18.42 -8.81 9.72
C ARG A 124 18.83 -8.53 11.17
N ASN A 125 17.88 -8.32 12.07
CA ASN A 125 18.17 -8.12 13.50
C ASN A 125 18.54 -9.43 14.21
N ARG A 126 18.22 -10.60 13.64
CA ARG A 126 18.63 -11.92 14.17
C ARG A 126 19.99 -12.41 13.66
N ILE A 127 20.54 -11.85 12.58
CA ILE A 127 21.87 -12.19 12.10
C ILE A 127 22.87 -11.34 12.90
N PRO A 128 23.64 -11.92 13.85
CA PRO A 128 24.70 -11.17 14.52
C PRO A 128 25.68 -10.69 13.46
N LYS A 129 26.05 -9.41 13.50
CA LYS A 129 27.17 -8.90 12.70
C LYS A 129 28.43 -9.65 13.14
N THR A 130 28.82 -10.69 12.40
CA THR A 130 30.18 -11.22 12.48
C THR A 130 31.12 -10.11 12.03
N LYS A 131 32.00 -9.72 12.96
CA LYS A 131 33.06 -8.72 12.77
C LYS A 131 33.95 -9.09 11.59
#